data_AF-A0A7C3V8Z6-F1
#
_entry.id   AF-A0A7C3V8Z6-F1
#
_cell.length_a   1.000
_cell.length_b   1.000
_cell.length_c   1.000
_cell.angle_alpha   90.00
_cell.angle_beta   90.00
_cell.angle_gamma   90.00
#
_symmetry.space_group_name_H-M   'P 1'
#
loop_
_entity.id
_entity.type
_entity.pdbx_description
1 polymer ?
#
loop_
_entity_poly.entity_id
_entity_poly.type
_entity_poly.pdbx_seq_one_letter_code
_entity_poly.pdbx_strand_id
1 'polypeptide(L)'
;MAFIFFLKGLVAISAQSLLLRELFVVAHGNEFSFGLVLGIWLIFGGIGSITGSRIKKPRLVLYHFLLLSENLWLVLALFAIRAYAILFHLQPGQMMG
;
A
#
# COMPACT_ATOMS: atom_id res chain seq x y z
N MET A 1 -3.71 23.92 5.86
CA MET A 1 -4.37 22.62 6.14
C MET A 1 -4.65 21.83 4.86
N ALA A 2 -5.36 22.35 3.87
CA ALA A 2 -5.68 21.63 2.62
C ALA A 2 -4.43 21.08 1.89
N PHE A 3 -3.34 21.85 1.81
CA PHE A 3 -2.09 21.42 1.18
C PHE A 3 -1.44 20.19 1.85
N ILE A 4 -1.54 20.08 3.18
CA ILE A 4 -0.98 18.93 3.94
C ILE A 4 -1.77 17.66 3.62
N PHE A 5 -3.10 17.75 3.54
CA PHE A 5 -3.94 16.62 3.16
C PHE A 5 -3.70 16.20 1.70
N PHE A 6 -3.49 17.16 0.80
CA PHE A 6 -3.14 16.87 -0.59
C PHE A 6 -1.81 16.12 -0.69
N LEU A 7 -0.74 16.63 -0.06
CA LEU A 7 0.56 15.96 -0.02
C LEU A 7 0.47 14.56 0.60
N LYS A 8 -0.30 14.40 1.68
CA LYS A 8 -0.54 13.11 2.31
C LYS A 8 -1.19 12.12 1.34
N GLY A 9 -2.21 12.56 0.60
CA GLY A 9 -2.87 11.74 -0.42
C GLY A 9 -1.92 11.34 -1.54
N LEU A 10 -1.11 12.29 -2.03
CA LEU A 10 -0.11 12.05 -3.07
C LEU A 10 0.94 11.02 -2.63
N VAL A 11 1.53 11.20 -1.45
CA VAL A 11 2.52 10.25 -0.91
C VAL A 11 1.92 8.87 -0.70
N ALA A 12 0.69 8.79 -0.17
CA ALA A 12 0.01 7.51 0.04
C ALA A 12 -0.22 6.76 -1.28
N ILE A 13 -0.70 7.45 -2.31
CA ILE A 13 -0.94 6.85 -3.64
C ILE A 13 0.38 6.40 -4.27
N SER A 14 1.44 7.22 -4.20
CA SER A 14 2.76 6.86 -4.73
C SER A 14 3.33 5.62 -4.02
N ALA A 15 3.25 5.56 -2.69
CA ALA A 15 3.75 4.43 -1.93
C ALA A 15 2.96 3.14 -2.18
N GLN A 16 1.63 3.23 -2.25
CA GLN A 16 0.76 2.09 -2.53
C GLN A 16 0.98 1.57 -3.96
N SER A 17 1.16 2.46 -4.94
CA SER A 17 1.49 2.09 -6.32
C SER A 17 2.84 1.36 -6.43
N LEU A 18 3.85 1.81 -5.69
CA LEU A 18 5.15 1.13 -5.61
C LEU A 18 5.02 -0.28 -5.01
N LEU A 19 4.25 -0.43 -3.93
CA LEU A 19 3.98 -1.75 -3.33
C LEU A 19 3.29 -2.70 -4.29
N LEU A 20 2.25 -2.24 -4.99
CA LEU A 20 1.56 -3.00 -6.03
C LEU A 20 2.56 -3.45 -7.09
N ARG A 21 3.36 -2.53 -7.63
CA ARG A 21 4.37 -2.85 -8.64
C ARG A 21 5.35 -3.92 -8.16
N GLU A 22 5.89 -3.77 -6.96
CA GLU A 22 6.84 -4.72 -6.39
C GLU A 22 6.21 -6.12 -6.22
N LEU A 23 4.98 -6.16 -5.73
CA LEU A 23 4.22 -7.40 -5.58
C LEU A 23 4.00 -8.11 -6.92
N PHE A 24 3.65 -7.36 -7.97
CA PHE A 24 3.44 -7.94 -9.31
C PHE A 24 4.72 -8.48 -9.93
N VAL A 25 5.84 -7.77 -9.75
CA VAL A 25 7.15 -8.20 -10.24
C VAL A 25 7.59 -9.50 -9.56
N VAL A 26 7.39 -9.62 -8.25
CA VAL A 26 7.79 -10.82 -7.49
C VAL A 26 6.82 -11.98 -7.73
N ALA A 27 5.52 -11.73 -7.80
CA ALA A 27 4.51 -12.79 -7.86
C ALA A 27 4.16 -13.28 -9.27
N HIS A 28 4.83 -12.78 -10.33
CA HIS A 28 4.46 -13.04 -11.73
C HIS A 28 2.97 -12.80 -11.99
N GLY A 29 2.46 -11.68 -11.48
CA GLY A 29 1.00 -11.53 -11.39
C GLY A 29 0.33 -11.47 -12.76
N ASN A 30 -0.68 -12.31 -12.91
CA ASN A 30 -1.57 -12.33 -14.07
C ASN A 30 -2.55 -11.14 -14.02
N GLU A 31 -3.18 -10.81 -15.13
CA GLU A 31 -4.21 -9.75 -15.26
C GLU A 31 -5.34 -9.92 -14.24
N PHE A 32 -5.71 -11.17 -13.94
CA PHE A 32 -6.68 -11.50 -12.89
C PHE A 32 -6.18 -11.12 -11.49
N SER A 33 -4.92 -11.42 -11.16
CA SER A 33 -4.30 -11.01 -9.90
C SER A 33 -4.25 -9.50 -9.78
N PHE A 34 -4.00 -8.80 -10.89
CA PHE A 34 -4.05 -7.33 -10.94
C PHE A 34 -5.42 -6.77 -10.60
N GLY A 35 -6.47 -7.29 -11.23
CA GLY A 35 -7.84 -6.90 -10.94
C GLY A 35 -8.24 -7.17 -9.48
N LEU A 36 -7.83 -8.31 -8.92
CA LEU A 36 -8.16 -8.68 -7.54
C LEU A 36 -7.48 -7.77 -6.51
N VAL A 37 -6.18 -7.49 -6.68
CA VAL A 37 -5.46 -6.61 -5.74
C VAL A 37 -5.96 -5.17 -5.85
N LEU A 38 -6.21 -4.66 -7.06
CA LEU A 38 -6.82 -3.34 -7.24
C LEU A 38 -8.22 -3.25 -6.64
N GLY A 39 -9.05 -4.27 -6.82
CA GLY A 39 -10.39 -4.32 -6.24
C GLY A 39 -10.35 -4.24 -4.72
N ILE A 40 -9.48 -5.03 -4.09
CA ILE A 40 -9.23 -5.00 -2.65
C ILE A 40 -8.75 -3.60 -2.22
N TRP A 41 -7.80 -3.02 -2.94
CA TRP A 41 -7.26 -1.69 -2.65
C TRP A 41 -8.36 -0.61 -2.66
N LEU A 42 -9.24 -0.61 -3.66
CA LEU A 42 -10.38 0.30 -3.76
C LEU A 42 -11.41 0.09 -2.64
N ILE A 43 -11.74 -1.16 -2.31
CA ILE A 43 -12.68 -1.49 -1.22
C ILE A 43 -12.16 -0.93 0.11
N PHE A 44 -10.90 -1.21 0.45
CA PHE A 44 -10.30 -0.71 1.69
C PHE A 44 -10.13 0.82 1.69
N GLY A 45 -9.78 1.43 0.56
CA GLY A 45 -9.77 2.88 0.40
C GLY A 45 -11.14 3.51 0.65
N GLY A 46 -12.20 2.90 0.12
CA GLY A 46 -13.59 3.30 0.35
C GLY A 46 -14.01 3.15 1.82
N ILE A 47 -13.72 2.02 2.44
CA ILE A 47 -13.98 1.79 3.87
C ILE A 47 -13.24 2.82 4.74
N GLY A 48 -11.99 3.13 4.39
CA GLY A 48 -11.19 4.15 5.07
C GLY A 48 -11.79 5.54 4.95
N SER A 49 -12.30 5.91 3.77
CA SER A 49 -12.98 7.19 3.53
C SER A 49 -14.28 7.30 4.35
N ILE A 50 -15.12 6.26 4.34
CA ILE A 50 -16.37 6.22 5.11
C ILE A 50 -16.07 6.30 6.61
N THR A 51 -15.15 5.46 7.11
CA THR A 51 -14.76 5.45 8.52
C THR A 51 -14.17 6.80 8.94
N GLY A 52 -13.31 7.38 8.11
CA GLY A 52 -12.70 8.69 8.36
C GLY A 52 -13.73 9.83 8.41
N SER A 53 -14.74 9.80 7.54
CA SER A 53 -15.82 10.81 7.53
C SER A 53 -16.66 10.83 8.82
N ARG A 54 -16.72 9.70 9.54
CA ARG A 54 -17.45 9.59 10.82
C ARG A 54 -16.69 10.20 11.99
N ILE A 55 -15.39 10.48 11.83
CA ILE A 55 -14.54 11.07 12.88
C ILE A 55 -14.69 12.59 12.85
N LYS A 56 -15.62 13.14 13.64
CA LYS A 56 -15.95 14.57 13.65
C LYS A 56 -14.83 15.48 14.18
N LYS A 57 -13.98 14.98 15.10
CA LYS A 57 -12.85 15.70 15.70
C LYS A 57 -11.69 14.75 15.95
N PRO A 58 -10.86 14.46 14.93
CA PRO A 58 -9.69 13.62 15.14
C PRO A 58 -8.77 14.28 16.16
N ARG A 59 -8.42 13.56 17.23
CA ARG A 59 -7.38 14.02 18.16
C ARG A 59 -6.06 14.10 17.39
N LEU A 60 -5.25 15.12 17.65
CA LEU A 60 -3.94 15.28 17.01
C LEU A 60 -3.07 14.02 17.17
N VAL A 61 -3.16 13.36 18.33
CA VAL A 61 -2.50 12.08 18.62
C VAL A 61 -2.98 10.96 17.69
N LEU A 62 -4.28 10.86 17.43
CA LEU A 62 -4.83 9.85 16.52
C LEU A 62 -4.34 10.06 15.08
N TYR A 63 -4.26 11.31 14.63
CA TYR A 63 -3.72 11.64 13.31
C TYR A 63 -2.25 11.23 13.16
N HIS A 64 -1.40 11.57 14.13
CA HIS A 64 0.01 11.17 14.12
C HIS A 64 0.19 9.66 14.24
N PHE A 65 -0.62 9.00 15.07
CA PHE A 65 -0.62 7.55 15.18
C PHE A 65 -0.97 6.87 13.86
N LEU A 66 -2.01 7.35 13.16
CA LEU A 66 -2.40 6.84 11.84
C LEU A 66 -1.29 7.03 10.81
N LEU A 67 -0.63 8.20 10.79
CA LEU A 67 0.51 8.45 9.90
C LEU A 67 1.71 7.52 10.18
N LEU A 68 2.05 7.31 11.45
CA LEU A 68 3.13 6.40 11.84
C LEU A 68 2.79 4.96 11.47
N SER A 69 1.55 4.54 11.72
CA SER A 69 1.08 3.20 11.37
C SER A 69 1.11 2.94 9.86
N GLU A 70 0.76 3.95 9.04
CA GLU A 70 0.82 3.86 7.57
C GLU A 70 2.27 3.69 7.09
N ASN A 71 3.20 4.50 7.60
CA ASN A 71 4.61 4.38 7.23
C ASN A 71 5.21 3.05 7.67
N LEU A 72 4.89 2.60 8.89
CA LEU A 72 5.35 1.31 9.39
C LEU A 72 4.79 0.15 8.54
N TRP A 73 3.51 0.22 8.17
CA TRP A 73 2.89 -0.77 7.28
C TRP A 73 3.58 -0.83 5.91
N LEU A 74 3.92 0.32 5.31
CA LEU A 74 4.63 0.36 4.03
C LEU A 74 5.99 -0.35 4.11
N VAL A 75 6.77 -0.06 5.15
CA VAL A 75 8.09 -0.68 5.35
C VAL A 75 7.96 -2.18 5.59
N LEU A 76 7.03 -2.60 6.46
CA LEU A 76 6.78 -4.00 6.73
C LEU A 76 6.29 -4.76 5.50
N ALA A 77 5.40 -4.16 4.70
CA ALA A 77 4.89 -4.75 3.48
C ALA A 77 6.00 -4.92 2.42
N LEU A 78 6.87 -3.92 2.24
CA LEU A 78 8.04 -4.05 1.37
C LEU A 78 8.97 -5.16 1.86
N PHE A 79 9.25 -5.20 3.15
CA PHE A 79 10.10 -6.24 3.73
C PHE A 79 9.49 -7.63 3.55
N ALA A 80 8.17 -7.78 3.73
CA ALA A 80 7.46 -9.04 3.51
C ALA A 80 7.51 -9.48 2.05
N ILE A 81 7.31 -8.56 1.09
CA ILE A 81 7.42 -8.86 -0.36
C ILE A 81 8.85 -9.31 -0.70
N ARG A 82 9.87 -8.63 -0.15
CA ARG A 82 11.28 -8.99 -0.37
C ARG A 82 11.64 -10.32 0.28
N ALA A 83 11.19 -10.57 1.52
CA ALA A 83 11.39 -11.83 2.22
C ALA A 83 10.71 -12.98 1.47
N TYR A 84 9.49 -12.78 0.97
CA TYR A 84 8.79 -13.73 0.13
C TYR A 84 9.58 -14.02 -1.16
N ALA A 85 10.09 -13.00 -1.85
CA ALA A 85 10.91 -13.19 -3.05
C ALA A 85 12.16 -14.05 -2.77
N ILE A 86 12.84 -13.78 -1.66
CA ILE A 86 14.06 -14.51 -1.25
C ILE A 86 13.71 -15.95 -0.86
N LEU A 87 12.68 -16.15 -0.03
CA LEU A 87 12.31 -17.45 0.51
C LEU A 87 11.80 -18.41 -0.56
N PHE A 88 11.11 -17.89 -1.58
CA PHE A 88 10.64 -18.67 -2.73
C PHE A 88 11.64 -18.74 -3.89
N HIS A 89 12.87 -18.25 -3.70
CA HIS A 89 13.93 -18.23 -4.73
C HIS A 89 13.46 -17.59 -6.06
N LEU A 90 12.51 -16.67 -5.99
CA LEU A 90 11.99 -15.93 -7.13
C LEU A 90 13.01 -14.85 -7.49
N GLN A 91 14.07 -15.23 -8.22
CA GLN A 91 15.06 -14.28 -8.70
C GLN A 91 14.40 -13.33 -9.70
N PRO A 92 14.42 -12.00 -9.46
CA PRO A 92 13.99 -11.03 -10.43
C PRO A 92 15.06 -10.95 -11.54
N GLY A 93 15.03 -11.92 -12.45
CA GLY A 93 16.03 -12.05 -13.53
C GLY A 93 16.14 -13.42 -14.21
N GLN A 94 15.53 -14.50 -13.69
CA GLN A 94 15.65 -15.84 -14.30
C GLN A 94 14.56 -16.18 -15.34
N MET A 95 13.67 -15.23 -15.69
CA MET A 95 12.64 -15.42 -16.73
C MET A 95 12.78 -14.50 -17.95
N MET A 96 13.93 -13.82 -18.10
CA MET A 96 14.37 -13.26 -19.39
C MET A 96 15.45 -14.19 -19.95
N GLY A 97 15.05 -15.40 -20.32
CA GLY A 97 15.86 -16.43 -20.94
C GLY A 97 14.95 -17.44 -21.61
#